data_AF-A0A9Q0B8P8-F1
#
_entry.id   AF-A0A9Q0B8P8-F1
#
_cell.length_a   1.000
_cell.length_b   1.000
_cell.length_c   1.000
_cell.angle_alpha   90.00
_cell.angle_beta   90.00
_cell.angle_gamma   90.00
#
_symmetry.space_group_name_H-M   'P 1'
#
loop_
_entity.id
_entity.type
_entity.pdbx_description
1 polymer ?
#
loop_
_entity_poly.entity_id
_entity_poly.type
_entity_poly.pdbx_seq_one_letter_code
_entity_poly.pdbx_strand_id
1 'polypeptide(L)'
;MKSTQSLRNGPHVPIGQYGVYKGWWGNIGGEKQRGIITYGIAPNRLNPMAQAGHSAVFNIWRRFASQVWYFGPSLAAAWYVMYWADKRNKFLNSKVGRETYGRDE
;
A
#
# COMPACT_ATOMS: atom_id res chain seq x y z
N MET A 1 -9.54 36.06 26.46
CA MET A 1 -9.64 34.65 26.06
C MET A 1 -11.12 34.31 25.91
N LYS A 2 -11.65 34.08 24.70
CA LYS A 2 -13.02 33.57 24.57
C LYS A 2 -12.98 32.05 24.70
N SER A 3 -13.38 31.57 25.87
CA SER A 3 -13.46 30.16 26.20
C SER A 3 -14.71 29.52 25.59
N THR A 4 -14.55 28.30 25.10
CA THR A 4 -15.61 27.29 24.93
C THR A 4 -16.55 27.50 23.73
N GLN A 5 -16.00 27.52 22.52
CA GLN A 5 -16.75 27.10 21.33
C GLN A 5 -16.32 25.68 20.97
N SER A 6 -17.25 24.72 20.91
CA SER A 6 -16.93 23.39 20.37
C SER A 6 -16.52 23.56 18.90
N LEU A 7 -15.23 23.41 18.61
CA LEU A 7 -14.68 23.53 17.27
C LEU A 7 -15.09 22.32 16.45
N ARG A 8 -16.23 22.44 15.79
CA ARG A 8 -16.68 21.47 14.80
C ARG A 8 -15.78 21.61 13.57
N ASN A 9 -15.12 20.51 13.18
CA ASN A 9 -14.54 20.37 11.85
C ASN A 9 -15.63 20.69 10.81
N GLY A 10 -15.43 21.75 10.03
CA GLY A 10 -16.41 22.24 9.07
C GLY A 10 -15.75 23.01 7.93
N PRO A 11 -16.42 23.13 6.77
CA PRO A 11 -15.85 23.69 5.54
C PRO A 11 -15.43 25.17 5.60
N HIS A 12 -15.67 25.86 6.73
CA HIS A 12 -15.42 27.30 6.92
C HIS A 12 -14.45 27.60 8.08
N VAL A 13 -13.74 26.61 8.62
CA VAL A 13 -12.72 26.86 9.65
C VAL A 13 -11.45 27.44 8.99
N PRO A 14 -10.83 28.50 9.54
CA PRO A 14 -9.59 29.06 9.00
C PRO A 14 -8.45 28.02 8.98
N ILE A 15 -7.74 27.96 7.86
CA ILE A 15 -6.62 27.04 7.65
C ILE A 15 -5.45 27.45 8.56
N GLY A 16 -4.81 26.48 9.21
CA GLY A 16 -3.73 26.73 10.18
C GLY A 16 -4.23 27.11 11.57
N GLN A 17 -5.54 27.13 11.80
CA GLN A 17 -6.13 27.25 13.13
C GLN A 17 -6.81 25.93 13.52
N TYR A 18 -6.86 25.66 14.83
CA TYR A 18 -7.66 24.55 15.39
C TYR A 18 -7.31 23.14 14.85
N GLY A 19 -6.06 22.93 14.41
CA GLY A 19 -5.60 21.66 13.86
C GLY A 19 -6.10 21.35 12.43
N VAL A 20 -6.67 22.34 11.74
CA VAL A 20 -7.18 22.18 10.37
C VAL A 20 -6.10 22.54 9.36
N TYR A 21 -5.59 21.53 8.64
CA TYR A 21 -4.54 21.67 7.63
C TYR A 21 -5.04 21.59 6.19
N LYS A 22 -6.35 21.39 5.99
CA LYS A 22 -6.99 21.29 4.67
C LYS A 22 -8.35 21.97 4.71
N GLY A 23 -8.59 22.90 3.77
CA GLY A 23 -9.88 23.59 3.64
C GLY A 23 -10.81 22.97 2.59
N TRP A 24 -11.75 23.77 2.07
CA TRP A 24 -12.78 23.35 1.11
C TRP A 24 -12.46 23.79 -0.33
N TRP A 25 -13.32 23.46 -1.30
CA TRP A 25 -13.24 24.00 -2.65
C TRP A 25 -13.18 25.53 -2.62
N GLY A 26 -12.21 26.11 -3.36
CA GLY A 26 -11.92 27.54 -3.35
C GLY A 26 -10.94 28.00 -2.28
N ASN A 27 -10.68 27.20 -1.23
CA ASN A 27 -9.66 27.49 -0.21
C ASN A 27 -9.09 26.17 0.33
N ILE A 28 -8.37 25.42 -0.50
CA ILE A 28 -7.87 24.08 -0.14
C ILE A 28 -6.68 24.16 0.83
N GLY A 29 -5.94 25.28 0.84
CA GLY A 29 -4.76 25.49 1.70
C GLY A 29 -3.43 25.06 1.09
N GLY A 30 -3.39 24.79 -0.22
CA GLY A 30 -2.14 24.56 -0.94
C GLY A 30 -1.40 25.85 -1.28
N GLU A 31 -0.21 25.71 -1.85
CA GLU A 31 0.56 26.84 -2.38
C GLU A 31 -0.20 27.58 -3.48
N LYS A 32 0.06 28.89 -3.62
CA LYS A 32 -0.57 29.70 -4.67
C LYS A 32 -0.06 29.25 -6.04
N GLN A 33 -0.95 28.73 -6.88
CA GLN A 33 -0.63 28.28 -8.23
C GLN A 33 -0.98 29.37 -9.25
N ARG A 34 -0.04 29.71 -10.13
CA ARG A 34 -0.25 30.65 -11.24
C ARG A 34 0.47 30.13 -12.49
N GLY A 35 -0.19 30.20 -13.65
CA GLY A 35 0.40 29.84 -14.94
C GLY A 35 0.33 28.34 -15.32
N ILE A 36 -0.31 27.50 -14.51
CA ILE A 36 -0.54 26.09 -14.84
C ILE A 36 -1.85 25.96 -15.61
N ILE A 37 -1.79 25.41 -16.83
CA ILE A 37 -2.97 25.17 -17.68
C ILE A 37 -3.14 23.65 -17.82
N THR A 38 -4.32 23.14 -17.46
CA THR A 38 -4.65 21.71 -17.53
C THR A 38 -5.71 21.50 -18.60
N TYR A 39 -5.47 20.54 -19.50
CA TYR A 39 -6.40 20.16 -20.55
C TYR A 39 -7.02 18.80 -20.22
N GLY A 40 -8.31 18.63 -20.54
CA GLY A 40 -9.02 17.38 -20.39
C GLY A 40 -9.94 17.12 -21.59
N ILE A 41 -10.17 15.85 -21.89
CA ILE A 41 -11.12 15.40 -22.92
C ILE A 41 -12.32 14.78 -22.21
N ALA A 42 -13.53 15.03 -22.73
CA ALA A 42 -14.75 14.44 -22.17
C ALA A 42 -14.68 12.89 -22.20
N PRO A 43 -15.02 12.19 -21.09
CA PRO A 43 -14.83 10.73 -21.00
C PRO A 43 -15.61 9.92 -22.05
N ASN A 44 -16.77 10.43 -22.49
CA ASN A 44 -17.59 9.82 -23.54
C ASN A 44 -16.93 9.84 -24.94
N ARG A 45 -15.83 10.57 -25.12
CA ARG A 45 -15.04 10.63 -26.36
C ARG A 45 -13.78 9.78 -26.30
N LEU A 46 -13.50 9.14 -25.16
CA LEU A 46 -12.35 8.26 -24.97
C LEU A 46 -12.78 6.79 -25.09
N ASN A 47 -11.87 5.94 -25.55
CA ASN A 47 -12.03 4.50 -25.38
C ASN A 47 -11.47 4.10 -24.00
N PRO A 48 -12.30 3.61 -23.05
CA PRO A 48 -11.88 3.34 -21.67
C PRO A 48 -10.77 2.29 -21.53
N MET A 49 -10.64 1.38 -22.50
CA MET A 49 -9.62 0.32 -22.50
C MET A 49 -8.61 0.49 -23.63
N ALA A 50 -8.49 1.69 -24.19
CA ALA A 50 -7.48 1.99 -25.19
C ALA A 50 -6.10 1.54 -24.70
N GLN A 51 -5.43 0.71 -25.50
CA GLN A 51 -4.07 0.24 -25.25
C GLN A 51 -3.87 -0.58 -23.96
N ALA A 52 -4.96 -1.03 -23.29
CA ALA A 52 -4.86 -1.79 -22.05
C ALA A 52 -4.01 -3.06 -22.21
N GLY A 53 -4.10 -3.78 -23.34
CA GLY A 53 -3.30 -4.98 -23.58
C GLY A 53 -1.79 -4.71 -23.64
N HIS A 54 -1.36 -3.79 -24.50
CA HIS A 54 0.07 -3.49 -24.69
C HIS A 54 0.66 -2.69 -23.52
N SER A 55 -0.01 -1.61 -23.11
CA SER A 55 0.52 -0.71 -22.08
C SER A 55 0.42 -1.28 -20.68
N ALA A 56 -0.57 -2.12 -20.36
CA ALA A 56 -0.62 -2.73 -19.04
C ALA A 56 0.52 -3.74 -18.85
N VAL A 57 0.80 -4.61 -19.82
CA VAL A 57 1.80 -5.68 -19.64
C VAL A 57 3.20 -5.11 -19.36
N PHE A 58 3.70 -4.21 -20.22
CA PHE A 58 5.04 -3.65 -20.04
C PHE A 58 5.13 -2.72 -18.83
N ASN A 59 4.09 -1.93 -18.55
CA ASN A 59 4.09 -1.03 -17.40
C ASN A 59 3.98 -1.78 -16.08
N ILE A 60 3.17 -2.85 -16.01
CA ILE A 60 3.05 -3.70 -14.82
C ILE A 60 4.38 -4.36 -14.53
N TRP A 61 5.03 -4.96 -15.53
CA TRP A 61 6.35 -5.58 -15.34
C TRP A 61 7.38 -4.57 -14.83
N ARG A 62 7.48 -3.39 -15.48
CA ARG A 62 8.41 -2.32 -15.07
C ARG A 62 8.19 -1.91 -13.61
N ARG A 63 6.92 -1.75 -13.18
CA ARG A 63 6.57 -1.41 -11.80
C ARG A 63 6.91 -2.54 -10.83
N PHE A 64 6.54 -3.78 -11.16
CA PHE A 64 6.82 -4.95 -10.34
C PHE A 64 8.32 -5.18 -10.14
N ALA A 65 9.11 -5.14 -11.21
CA ALA A 65 10.55 -5.38 -11.17
C ALA A 65 11.30 -4.40 -10.25
N SER A 66 10.84 -3.14 -10.17
CA SER A 66 11.40 -2.16 -9.23
C SER A 66 11.06 -2.39 -7.76
N GLN A 67 10.01 -3.18 -7.47
CA GLN A 67 9.49 -3.37 -6.11
C GLN A 67 9.77 -4.76 -5.56
N VAL A 68 9.91 -5.77 -6.42
CA VAL A 68 10.06 -7.18 -6.04
C VAL A 68 11.23 -7.40 -5.08
N TRP A 69 12.28 -6.59 -5.12
CA TRP A 69 13.42 -6.74 -4.23
C TRP A 69 13.18 -6.27 -2.79
N TYR A 70 12.16 -5.44 -2.55
CA TYR A 70 11.84 -4.99 -1.20
C TYR A 70 11.05 -6.05 -0.41
N PHE A 71 10.25 -6.88 -1.08
CA PHE A 71 9.39 -7.87 -0.42
C PHE A 71 9.64 -9.32 -0.86
N GLY A 72 10.18 -9.53 -2.06
CA GLY A 72 10.46 -10.87 -2.59
C GLY A 72 11.40 -11.68 -1.71
N PRO A 73 12.54 -11.13 -1.25
CA PRO A 73 13.45 -11.85 -0.37
C PRO A 73 12.82 -12.24 0.98
N SER A 74 12.03 -11.35 1.59
CA SER A 74 11.39 -11.63 2.88
C SER A 74 10.30 -12.70 2.75
N LEU A 75 9.50 -12.66 1.67
CA LEU A 75 8.52 -13.72 1.39
C LEU A 75 9.19 -15.07 1.11
N ALA A 76 10.28 -15.08 0.34
CA ALA A 76 11.02 -16.30 0.04
C ALA A 76 11.64 -16.91 1.30
N ALA A 77 12.23 -16.09 2.18
CA ALA A 77 12.77 -16.54 3.45
C ALA A 77 11.68 -17.10 4.37
N ALA A 78 10.55 -16.41 4.50
CA ALA A 78 9.42 -16.89 5.31
C ALA A 78 8.90 -18.23 4.81
N TRP A 79 8.72 -18.37 3.49
CA TRP A 79 8.30 -19.63 2.87
C TRP A 79 9.30 -20.77 3.15
N TYR A 80 10.60 -20.50 3.05
CA TYR A 80 11.63 -21.50 3.30
C TYR A 80 11.64 -21.97 4.75
N VAL A 81 11.52 -21.06 5.71
CA VAL A 81 11.43 -21.39 7.14
C VAL A 81 10.20 -22.25 7.42
N MET A 82 9.04 -21.88 6.87
CA MET A 82 7.81 -22.67 7.03
C MET A 82 7.94 -24.07 6.41
N TYR A 83 8.52 -24.17 5.22
CA TYR A 83 8.74 -25.43 4.54
C TYR A 83 9.68 -26.36 5.33
N TRP A 84 10.77 -25.81 5.88
CA TRP A 84 11.67 -26.55 6.76
C TRP A 84 10.95 -27.01 8.03
N ALA A 85 10.18 -26.13 8.67
CA ALA A 85 9.45 -26.44 9.89
C ALA A 85 8.42 -27.57 9.69
N ASP A 86 7.64 -27.55 8.61
CA ASP A 86 6.68 -28.61 8.27
C ASP A 86 7.38 -29.95 8.03
N LYS A 87 8.47 -29.96 7.26
CA LYS A 87 9.26 -31.18 7.03
C LYS A 87 9.85 -31.72 8.33
N ARG A 88 10.42 -30.86 9.17
CA ARG A 88 10.99 -31.26 10.46
C ARG A 88 9.91 -31.80 11.40
N ASN A 89 8.75 -31.16 11.46
CA ASN A 89 7.62 -31.61 12.27
C ASN A 89 7.11 -32.99 11.83
N LYS A 90 6.91 -33.21 10.52
CA LYS A 90 6.52 -34.51 9.98
C LYS A 90 7.54 -35.60 10.26
N PHE A 91 8.83 -35.27 10.12
CA PHE A 91 9.91 -36.20 10.42
C PHE A 91 9.93 -36.61 11.90
N LEU A 92 9.84 -35.65 12.83
CA LEU A 92 9.81 -35.94 14.27
C LEU A 92 8.61 -36.80 14.67
N ASN A 93 7.45 -36.57 14.04
CA ASN A 93 6.25 -37.37 14.28
C ASN A 93 6.25 -38.75 13.60
N SER A 94 7.20 -39.02 12.70
CA SER A 94 7.36 -40.31 12.02
C SER A 94 7.97 -41.37 12.95
N LYS A 95 7.84 -42.66 12.59
CA LYS A 95 8.40 -43.77 13.38
C LYS A 95 9.92 -43.62 13.58
N VAL A 96 10.64 -43.38 12.48
CA VAL A 96 12.09 -43.17 12.48
C VAL A 96 12.49 -41.97 13.36
N GLY A 97 11.73 -40.86 13.28
CA GLY A 97 11.97 -39.67 14.10
C GLY A 97 11.79 -39.91 15.59
N ARG A 98 10.77 -40.68 15.98
CA ARG A 98 10.55 -41.06 17.39
C ARG A 98 11.63 -41.99 17.91
N GLU A 99 12.11 -42.92 17.09
CA GLU A 99 13.21 -43.82 17.48
C GLU A 99 14.54 -43.10 17.65
N THR A 100 14.80 -42.09 16.80
CA THR A 100 16.07 -41.35 16.78
C THR A 100 16.13 -40.18 17.76
N TYR A 101 15.01 -39.54 18.09
CA TYR A 101 14.98 -38.35 18.96
C TYR A 101 14.06 -38.48 20.19
N GLY A 102 13.25 -39.55 20.29
CA GLY A 102 12.31 -39.75 21.40
C GLY A 102 12.82 -40.67 22.51
N ARG A 103 14.07 -41.16 22.44
CA ARG A 103 14.70 -42.04 23.45
C ARG A 103 15.82 -41.37 24.26
N ASP A 104 16.13 -40.11 23.96
CA ASP A 104 17.18 -39.32 24.62
C ASP A 104 16.63 -38.41 25.74
N GLU A 105 15.41 -38.69 26.23
CA GLU A 105 14.82 -38.19 27.48
C GLU A 105 14.57 -39.37 28.42
#